data_AF-A0A2C5YYW0-F1
#
_entry.id   AF-A0A2C5YYW0-F1
#
_cell.length_a   1.000
_cell.length_b   1.000
_cell.length_c   1.000
_cell.angle_alpha   90.00
_cell.angle_beta   90.00
_cell.angle_gamma   90.00
#
_symmetry.space_group_name_H-M   'P 1'
#
loop_
_entity.id
_entity.type
_entity.pdbx_description
1 polymer ?
#
loop_
_entity_poly.entity_id
_entity_poly.type
_entity_poly.pdbx_seq_one_letter_code
_entity_poly.pdbx_strand_id
1 'polypeptide(L)'
;MDGFSLSKAVNGLLYALLLLLLSYRLFPSGWLDLIFILISYLWLDAYLPSLTNLLQALLPATLILLVNILRPRRTSSTGPTKPRLIPCRTTHARLFPQKHAFAYSYLVVGVPVGFSGSAGGIVSAGLEGTSWLERGWFDVDAGDYLFRGAGGLGLRGKLDDFLRSEHVDPSDYPHAYLLTAARFLGYHFNPVSFWFLYTAEKHLSAMILEVNNTFGERRPYLVFRNEQHDDIKASWPKDFHVSPFNSRHGSYTVTASDPLGPGMDGFRGLDVSIRLRSSKGRAKLVARLFSEGDAIDASLMSARQRFGFLVAWCWVGFVTFPRISLVEEKGVSVRYIPSGVVDGPASYTWTANEVVEHVEVRVLTPVFYSRFVGYVDSLEAVLVEMTVSGTVWIDNPQEYCNAALRLFLSERLLLVDAILLLARAGLAFLTAGVVRGLMPLSGHCLCKAVTYKADVDAPLMTGYDHCDDCQRQTGSTYSLVALVPKAKLTINGPVKKWSGKGSSGKEVHRLFCSECGSPIAHDPDAVPEIIVLKAGTLDKEIREKLKPDTEIWTAGKLPFCQEKLAKAFTHMPQ
;
A
#
# COMPACT_ATOMS: atom_id res chain seq x y z
N MET A 1 -55.55 -10.89 -17.72
CA MET A 1 -55.26 -9.68 -18.53
C MET A 1 -55.10 -8.57 -17.53
N ASP A 2 -53.89 -8.36 -17.03
CA ASP A 2 -53.66 -7.36 -15.99
C ASP A 2 -52.51 -6.43 -16.39
N GLY A 3 -52.89 -5.16 -16.48
CA GLY A 3 -52.14 -3.94 -16.75
C GLY A 3 -50.62 -4.03 -16.86
N PHE A 4 -50.13 -4.17 -18.09
CA PHE A 4 -48.83 -3.65 -18.46
C PHE A 4 -48.90 -2.12 -18.30
N SER A 5 -48.41 -1.60 -17.17
CA SER A 5 -48.44 -0.17 -16.87
C SER A 5 -47.69 0.59 -17.95
N LEU A 6 -48.42 1.42 -18.70
CA LEU A 6 -47.90 2.28 -19.76
C LEU A 6 -46.72 3.13 -19.26
N SER A 7 -46.67 3.51 -17.96
CA SER A 7 -45.57 4.29 -17.39
C SER A 7 -44.25 3.52 -17.26
N LYS A 8 -44.31 2.20 -16.99
CA LYS A 8 -43.11 1.35 -16.93
C LYS A 8 -42.53 1.13 -18.33
N ALA A 9 -43.41 0.94 -19.32
CA ALA A 9 -43.01 0.82 -20.72
C ALA A 9 -42.39 2.13 -21.26
N VAL A 10 -43.01 3.28 -20.95
CA VAL A 10 -42.52 4.60 -21.38
C VAL A 10 -41.19 4.97 -20.73
N ASN A 11 -41.01 4.71 -19.43
CA ASN A 11 -39.74 4.97 -18.73
C ASN A 11 -38.62 4.04 -19.19
N GLY A 12 -38.92 2.76 -19.45
CA GLY A 12 -37.97 1.83 -20.04
C GLY A 12 -37.54 2.24 -21.45
N LEU A 13 -38.47 2.73 -22.26
CA LEU A 13 -38.19 3.23 -23.61
C LEU A 13 -37.31 4.49 -23.59
N LEU A 14 -37.58 5.43 -22.68
CA LEU A 14 -36.79 6.65 -22.49
C LEU A 14 -35.36 6.35 -22.01
N TYR A 15 -35.19 5.40 -21.08
CA TYR A 15 -33.87 4.96 -20.63
C TYR A 15 -33.08 4.24 -21.73
N ALA A 16 -33.74 3.38 -22.51
CA ALA A 16 -33.13 2.74 -23.66
C ALA A 16 -32.66 3.76 -24.70
N LEU A 17 -33.46 4.80 -24.98
CA LEU A 17 -33.12 5.92 -25.87
C LEU A 17 -31.95 6.75 -25.36
N LEU A 18 -31.88 7.02 -24.05
CA LEU A 18 -30.82 7.82 -23.44
C LEU A 18 -29.47 7.07 -23.43
N LEU A 19 -29.50 5.75 -23.19
CA LEU A 19 -28.35 4.88 -23.33
C LEU A 19 -27.91 4.71 -24.78
N LEU A 20 -28.85 4.65 -25.74
CA LEU A 20 -28.57 4.66 -27.18
C LEU A 20 -27.88 5.95 -27.64
N LEU A 21 -28.31 7.10 -27.10
CA LEU A 21 -27.72 8.40 -27.41
C LEU A 21 -26.33 8.57 -26.77
N LEU A 22 -26.10 8.00 -25.58
CA LEU A 22 -24.79 7.98 -24.92
C LEU A 22 -23.82 7.01 -25.58
N SER A 23 -24.27 5.82 -25.99
CA SER A 23 -23.42 4.82 -26.66
C SER A 23 -23.02 5.28 -28.07
N TYR A 24 -23.97 5.87 -28.82
CA TYR A 24 -23.70 6.43 -30.15
C TYR A 24 -22.67 7.58 -30.12
N ARG A 25 -22.56 8.31 -29.00
CA ARG A 25 -21.56 9.38 -28.82
C ARG A 25 -20.19 8.89 -28.38
N LEU A 26 -20.11 7.73 -27.73
CA LEU A 26 -18.87 7.24 -27.12
C LEU A 26 -18.18 6.18 -27.99
N PHE A 27 -18.92 5.41 -28.80
CA PHE A 27 -18.37 4.30 -29.60
C PHE A 27 -19.10 4.15 -30.95
N PRO A 28 -18.55 4.68 -32.07
CA PRO A 28 -19.20 4.55 -33.36
C PRO A 28 -18.75 3.25 -34.05
N SER A 29 -19.40 2.10 -33.77
CA SER A 29 -19.66 0.99 -34.72
C SER A 29 -19.94 -0.38 -34.06
N GLY A 30 -21.11 -0.99 -34.35
CA GLY A 30 -21.23 -2.45 -34.49
C GLY A 30 -22.47 -3.14 -33.88
N TRP A 31 -22.83 -4.30 -34.45
CA TRP A 31 -23.98 -5.13 -34.04
C TRP A 31 -23.81 -5.81 -32.66
N LEU A 32 -22.60 -5.78 -32.09
CA LEU A 32 -22.32 -6.25 -30.73
C LEU A 32 -22.99 -5.35 -29.66
N ASP A 33 -23.33 -4.11 -30.00
CA ASP A 33 -24.00 -3.16 -29.12
C ASP A 33 -25.42 -3.59 -28.75
N LEU A 34 -26.14 -4.26 -29.65
CA LEU A 34 -27.50 -4.75 -29.40
C LEU A 34 -27.52 -5.90 -28.39
N ILE A 35 -26.48 -6.74 -28.39
CA ILE A 35 -26.34 -7.85 -27.44
C ILE A 35 -26.00 -7.32 -26.05
N PHE A 36 -25.12 -6.31 -25.96
CA PHE A 36 -24.77 -5.68 -24.68
C PHE A 36 -25.97 -4.93 -24.07
N ILE A 37 -26.79 -4.29 -24.89
CA ILE A 37 -28.05 -3.63 -24.47
C ILE A 37 -29.07 -4.66 -23.98
N LEU A 38 -29.23 -5.79 -24.68
CA LEU A 38 -30.16 -6.85 -24.28
C LEU A 38 -29.72 -7.51 -22.95
N ILE A 39 -28.42 -7.76 -22.79
CA ILE A 39 -27.85 -8.30 -21.55
C ILE A 39 -28.00 -7.29 -20.41
N SER A 40 -27.74 -6.00 -20.65
CA SER A 40 -27.89 -4.95 -19.64
C SER A 40 -29.34 -4.75 -19.21
N TYR A 41 -30.30 -4.85 -20.15
CA TYR A 41 -31.73 -4.78 -19.88
C TYR A 41 -32.20 -5.96 -19.02
N LEU A 42 -31.77 -7.19 -19.34
CA LEU A 42 -32.05 -8.40 -18.57
C LEU A 42 -31.39 -8.39 -17.18
N TRP A 43 -30.25 -7.70 -17.03
CA TRP A 43 -29.56 -7.53 -15.74
C TRP A 43 -30.22 -6.47 -14.85
N LEU A 44 -30.77 -5.40 -15.44
CA LEU A 44 -31.45 -4.31 -14.74
C LEU A 44 -32.79 -4.74 -14.14
N ASP A 45 -33.57 -5.57 -14.84
CA ASP A 45 -34.88 -6.03 -14.37
C ASP A 45 -34.80 -6.88 -13.08
N ALA A 46 -33.66 -7.54 -12.85
CA ALA A 46 -33.41 -8.34 -11.65
C ALA A 46 -33.06 -7.52 -10.38
N TYR A 47 -32.66 -6.24 -10.53
CA TYR A 47 -32.12 -5.42 -9.42
C TYR A 47 -32.88 -4.11 -9.15
N LEU A 48 -34.00 -3.87 -9.84
CA LEU A 48 -34.79 -2.64 -9.73
C LEU A 48 -35.23 -2.22 -8.30
N PRO A 49 -35.51 -3.12 -7.33
CA PRO A 49 -35.92 -2.71 -5.98
C PRO A 49 -34.80 -2.12 -5.10
N SER A 50 -33.52 -2.40 -5.38
CA SER A 50 -32.40 -1.89 -4.57
C SER A 50 -31.86 -0.55 -5.07
N LEU A 51 -31.98 -0.28 -6.38
CA LEU A 51 -31.51 0.96 -7.00
C LEU A 51 -32.41 2.17 -6.68
N THR A 52 -33.72 1.97 -6.55
CA THR A 52 -34.67 3.04 -6.16
C THR A 52 -34.40 3.57 -4.75
N ASN A 53 -34.06 2.69 -3.80
CA ASN A 53 -33.68 3.08 -2.44
C ASN A 53 -32.33 3.82 -2.42
N LEU A 54 -31.36 3.42 -3.26
CA LEU A 54 -30.09 4.13 -3.41
C LEU A 54 -30.29 5.54 -4.00
N LEU A 55 -31.14 5.67 -5.02
CA LEU A 55 -31.46 6.95 -5.67
C LEU A 55 -32.25 7.90 -4.76
N GLN A 56 -33.16 7.36 -3.92
CA GLN A 56 -33.87 8.16 -2.91
C GLN A 56 -32.93 8.66 -1.80
N ALA A 57 -31.89 7.90 -1.43
CA ALA A 57 -30.85 8.33 -0.49
C ALA A 57 -29.88 9.37 -1.10
N LEU A 58 -29.69 9.37 -2.43
CA LEU A 58 -28.81 10.31 -3.14
C LEU A 58 -29.47 11.68 -3.43
N LEU A 59 -30.81 11.77 -3.38
CA LEU A 59 -31.57 13.01 -3.64
C LEU A 59 -31.28 14.14 -2.63
N PRO A 60 -31.27 13.90 -1.30
CA PRO A 60 -30.88 14.92 -0.32
C PRO A 60 -29.41 15.33 -0.46
N ALA A 61 -28.52 14.36 -0.72
CA ALA A 61 -27.09 14.61 -0.92
C ALA A 61 -26.82 15.46 -2.17
N THR A 62 -27.53 15.19 -3.27
CA THR A 62 -27.45 15.99 -4.50
C THR A 62 -28.07 17.38 -4.34
N LEU A 63 -29.14 17.52 -3.55
CA LEU A 63 -29.74 18.81 -3.23
C LEU A 63 -28.82 19.69 -2.36
N ILE A 64 -28.17 19.09 -1.35
CA ILE A 64 -27.12 19.75 -0.53
C ILE A 64 -25.94 20.18 -1.40
N LEU A 65 -25.50 19.31 -2.32
CA LEU A 65 -24.47 19.59 -3.32
C LEU A 65 -24.83 20.83 -4.16
N LEU A 66 -26.06 20.86 -4.68
CA LEU A 66 -26.59 21.92 -5.53
C LEU A 66 -26.72 23.24 -4.76
N VAL A 67 -27.24 23.21 -3.53
CA VAL A 67 -27.40 24.39 -2.68
C VAL A 67 -26.05 25.00 -2.30
N ASN A 68 -25.03 24.19 -2.03
CA ASN A 68 -23.68 24.69 -1.75
C ASN A 68 -22.97 25.25 -3.01
N ILE A 69 -23.20 24.68 -4.19
CA ILE A 69 -22.62 25.19 -5.46
C ILE A 69 -23.25 26.55 -5.86
N LEU A 70 -24.55 26.70 -5.62
CA LEU A 70 -25.33 27.86 -6.09
C LEU A 70 -25.36 29.04 -5.10
N ARG A 71 -24.96 28.87 -3.84
CA ARG A 71 -24.96 29.97 -2.86
C ARG A 71 -23.79 30.94 -3.09
N PRO A 72 -24.03 32.21 -3.46
CA PRO A 72 -22.99 33.23 -3.41
C PRO A 72 -22.63 33.50 -1.94
N ARG A 73 -21.35 33.37 -1.59
CA ARG A 73 -20.86 33.69 -0.25
C ARG A 73 -19.99 34.93 -0.26
N ARG A 74 -20.17 35.76 0.78
CA ARG A 74 -19.40 36.99 0.97
C ARG A 74 -17.94 36.64 1.29
N THR A 75 -17.05 37.26 0.54
CA THR A 75 -15.61 37.29 0.77
C THR A 75 -15.25 38.58 1.52
N SER A 76 -14.62 38.47 2.69
CA SER A 76 -13.81 39.56 3.23
C SER A 76 -12.33 39.18 3.06
N SER A 77 -11.68 39.73 2.03
CA SER A 77 -10.21 39.65 1.92
C SER A 77 -9.64 41.03 2.23
N THR A 78 -8.78 41.11 3.24
CA THR A 78 -8.05 42.34 3.61
C THR A 78 -6.57 42.29 3.21
N GLY A 79 -6.14 41.24 2.50
CA GLY A 79 -4.74 41.03 2.11
C GLY A 79 -4.43 41.36 0.65
N PRO A 80 -3.13 41.45 0.28
CA PRO A 80 -2.68 41.77 -1.09
C PRO A 80 -2.98 40.67 -2.11
N THR A 81 -3.35 39.47 -1.67
CA THR A 81 -3.60 38.31 -2.53
C THR A 81 -4.95 37.67 -2.22
N LYS A 82 -5.30 36.64 -3.01
CA LYS A 82 -6.60 35.96 -2.94
C LYS A 82 -6.40 34.46 -2.83
N PRO A 83 -7.40 33.71 -2.31
CA PRO A 83 -7.40 32.26 -2.37
C PRO A 83 -7.37 31.75 -3.82
N ARG A 84 -6.59 30.70 -4.08
CA ARG A 84 -6.44 30.09 -5.41
C ARG A 84 -6.47 28.57 -5.35
N LEU A 85 -7.00 27.96 -6.40
CA LEU A 85 -6.87 26.53 -6.69
C LEU A 85 -5.76 26.33 -7.70
N ILE A 86 -4.82 25.43 -7.41
CA ILE A 86 -3.61 25.26 -8.19
C ILE A 86 -3.50 23.77 -8.56
N PRO A 87 -3.92 23.40 -9.78
CA PRO A 87 -3.64 22.10 -10.36
C PRO A 87 -2.12 21.86 -10.45
N CYS A 88 -1.64 20.84 -9.76
CA CYS A 88 -0.23 20.51 -9.70
C CYS A 88 0.01 19.05 -10.10
N ARG A 89 1.29 18.77 -10.36
CA ARG A 89 1.82 17.41 -10.47
C ARG A 89 2.91 17.22 -9.45
N THR A 90 2.85 16.07 -8.79
CA THR A 90 3.92 15.63 -7.89
C THR A 90 4.69 14.51 -8.56
N THR A 91 6.02 14.59 -8.54
CA THR A 91 6.91 13.51 -8.97
C THR A 91 7.76 13.06 -7.80
N HIS A 92 7.99 11.75 -7.72
CA HIS A 92 8.92 11.14 -6.78
C HIS A 92 9.88 10.27 -7.56
N ALA A 93 11.17 10.46 -7.34
CA ALA A 93 12.23 9.65 -7.92
C ALA A 93 13.19 9.18 -6.84
N ARG A 94 13.24 7.87 -6.61
CA ARG A 94 14.29 7.21 -5.84
C ARG A 94 15.44 6.89 -6.78
N LEU A 95 16.65 7.27 -6.41
CA LEU A 95 17.86 7.10 -7.23
C LEU A 95 18.76 5.95 -6.74
N PHE A 96 18.56 5.50 -5.50
CA PHE A 96 19.35 4.45 -4.84
C PHE A 96 18.49 3.68 -3.83
N PRO A 97 18.69 2.36 -3.62
CA PRO A 97 19.63 1.47 -4.33
C PRO A 97 19.18 1.11 -5.75
N GLN A 98 17.87 1.08 -6.01
CA GLN A 98 17.28 0.91 -7.33
C GLN A 98 16.59 2.20 -7.78
N LYS A 99 16.70 2.50 -9.07
CA LYS A 99 16.04 3.68 -9.67
C LYS A 99 14.56 3.38 -9.86
N HIS A 100 13.71 4.22 -9.29
CA HIS A 100 12.27 4.15 -9.49
C HIS A 100 11.67 5.55 -9.45
N ALA A 101 10.75 5.84 -10.35
CA ALA A 101 10.07 7.13 -10.38
C ALA A 101 8.60 6.98 -10.76
N PHE A 102 7.75 7.83 -10.17
CA PHE A 102 6.33 7.92 -10.49
C PHE A 102 5.85 9.36 -10.37
N ALA A 103 4.69 9.65 -10.97
CA ALA A 103 4.07 10.96 -10.97
C ALA A 103 2.56 10.86 -10.87
N TYR A 104 1.93 11.80 -10.16
CA TYR A 104 0.47 11.87 -10.05
C TYR A 104 -0.01 13.32 -9.95
N SER A 105 -1.27 13.57 -10.32
CA SER A 105 -1.93 14.86 -10.17
C SER A 105 -2.24 15.16 -8.71
N TYR A 106 -2.06 16.41 -8.30
CA TYR A 106 -2.24 16.86 -6.93
C TYR A 106 -2.87 18.25 -6.93
N LEU A 107 -3.91 18.46 -6.14
CA LEU A 107 -4.53 19.78 -6.01
C LEU A 107 -3.97 20.51 -4.81
N VAL A 108 -3.41 21.69 -5.05
CA VAL A 108 -2.94 22.59 -3.99
C VAL A 108 -3.90 23.76 -3.89
N VAL A 109 -4.27 24.11 -2.66
CA VAL A 109 -5.00 25.33 -2.33
C VAL A 109 -4.01 26.34 -1.79
N GLY A 110 -4.04 27.54 -2.35
CA GLY A 110 -3.30 28.69 -1.85
C GLY A 110 -4.22 29.63 -1.10
N VAL A 111 -3.86 30.02 0.12
CA VAL A 111 -4.60 31.03 0.90
C VAL A 111 -3.67 32.10 1.48
N PRO A 112 -4.03 33.39 1.41
CA PRO A 112 -3.36 34.43 2.17
C PRO A 112 -3.52 34.17 3.66
N VAL A 113 -2.43 34.22 4.42
CA VAL A 113 -2.49 34.10 5.88
C VAL A 113 -3.17 35.36 6.43
N GLY A 114 -4.28 35.17 7.16
CA GLY A 114 -5.17 36.25 7.60
C GLY A 114 -6.45 36.38 6.75
N PHE A 115 -6.61 35.59 5.67
CA PHE A 115 -7.88 35.47 4.98
C PHE A 115 -8.93 34.80 5.88
N SER A 116 -10.14 35.39 5.94
CA SER A 116 -11.29 34.82 6.64
C SER A 116 -12.53 34.94 5.75
N GLY A 117 -13.15 33.80 5.44
CA GLY A 117 -14.34 33.74 4.59
C GLY A 117 -14.31 32.61 3.57
N SER A 118 -15.18 32.71 2.56
CA SER A 118 -15.29 31.72 1.49
C SER A 118 -15.21 32.39 0.12
N ALA A 119 -14.24 31.97 -0.70
CA ALA A 119 -14.07 32.39 -2.09
C ALA A 119 -14.91 31.51 -3.02
N GLY A 120 -15.99 32.09 -3.57
CA GLY A 120 -16.85 31.44 -4.55
C GLY A 120 -17.61 30.20 -4.05
N GLY A 121 -17.67 29.99 -2.73
CA GLY A 121 -18.21 28.77 -2.13
C GLY A 121 -17.30 27.54 -2.30
N ILE A 122 -16.13 27.68 -2.93
CA ILE A 122 -15.23 26.56 -3.24
C ILE A 122 -14.08 26.48 -2.25
N VAL A 123 -13.39 27.58 -1.98
CA VAL A 123 -12.28 27.63 -1.01
C VAL A 123 -12.70 28.43 0.21
N SER A 124 -12.44 27.95 1.42
CA SER A 124 -12.59 28.72 2.65
C SER A 124 -11.36 28.65 3.55
N ALA A 125 -11.19 29.65 4.39
CA ALA A 125 -10.27 29.63 5.54
C ALA A 125 -10.77 30.60 6.61
N GLY A 126 -10.30 30.46 7.85
CA GLY A 126 -10.62 31.39 8.92
C GLY A 126 -12.09 31.37 9.35
N LEU A 127 -12.75 30.21 9.20
CA LEU A 127 -14.16 29.97 9.54
C LEU A 127 -14.28 28.90 10.66
N GLU A 128 -13.27 28.81 11.53
CA GLU A 128 -13.25 27.88 12.65
C GLU A 128 -14.47 28.09 13.56
N GLY A 129 -15.12 27.00 13.97
CA GLY A 129 -16.34 27.05 14.79
C GLY A 129 -17.65 27.37 14.05
N THR A 130 -17.61 27.69 12.75
CA THR A 130 -18.84 27.82 11.93
C THR A 130 -19.38 26.46 11.47
N SER A 131 -20.67 26.43 11.11
CA SER A 131 -21.30 25.22 10.57
C SER A 131 -20.57 24.74 9.30
N TRP A 132 -20.48 23.41 9.11
CA TRP A 132 -19.92 22.82 7.88
C TRP A 132 -20.61 23.33 6.62
N LEU A 133 -21.88 23.73 6.76
CA LEU A 133 -22.62 24.34 5.66
C LEU A 133 -21.99 25.64 5.22
N GLU A 134 -21.39 26.45 6.09
CA GLU A 134 -20.80 27.77 5.80
C GLU A 134 -19.41 27.70 5.16
N ARG A 135 -18.76 26.54 5.27
CA ARG A 135 -17.44 26.27 4.68
C ARG A 135 -17.53 26.01 3.18
N GLY A 136 -16.41 26.25 2.50
CA GLY A 136 -16.24 25.86 1.11
C GLY A 136 -16.03 24.35 0.96
N TRP A 137 -16.02 23.88 -0.28
CA TRP A 137 -15.68 22.50 -0.61
C TRP A 137 -14.26 22.11 -0.17
N PHE A 138 -13.34 23.06 -0.30
CA PHE A 138 -11.96 22.99 0.12
C PHE A 138 -11.74 23.96 1.28
N ASP A 139 -11.55 23.44 2.49
CA ASP A 139 -11.46 24.23 3.71
C ASP A 139 -10.05 24.18 4.30
N VAL A 140 -9.45 25.34 4.52
CA VAL A 140 -8.16 25.49 5.21
C VAL A 140 -8.44 25.89 6.65
N ASP A 141 -8.56 24.88 7.52
CA ASP A 141 -8.83 25.07 8.94
C ASP A 141 -7.53 25.29 9.70
N ALA A 142 -7.41 26.42 10.42
CA ALA A 142 -6.18 26.76 11.12
C ALA A 142 -5.76 25.71 12.15
N GLY A 143 -6.71 24.94 12.71
CA GLY A 143 -6.45 23.86 13.66
C GLY A 143 -5.52 22.77 13.12
N ASP A 144 -5.40 22.67 11.79
CA ASP A 144 -4.61 21.65 11.12
C ASP A 144 -3.14 21.99 10.93
N TYR A 145 -2.68 23.23 11.12
CA TYR A 145 -1.35 23.65 10.66
C TYR A 145 -0.39 24.08 11.78
N LEU A 146 0.92 23.98 11.54
CA LEU A 146 2.04 24.29 12.45
C LEU A 146 2.06 23.48 13.77
N PHE A 147 1.06 23.64 14.62
CA PHE A 147 0.83 22.83 15.83
C PHE A 147 -0.65 22.41 15.88
N ARG A 148 -0.99 21.24 16.42
CA ARG A 148 -2.38 20.77 16.37
C ARG A 148 -3.29 21.57 17.30
N GLY A 149 -4.53 21.80 16.86
CA GLY A 149 -5.53 22.53 17.65
C GLY A 149 -5.32 24.04 17.61
N ALA A 150 -5.81 24.74 18.64
CA ALA A 150 -5.76 26.19 18.76
C ALA A 150 -6.29 26.94 17.50
N GLY A 151 -7.30 26.38 16.83
CA GLY A 151 -7.87 26.97 15.62
C GLY A 151 -8.40 28.40 15.81
N GLY A 152 -8.81 28.76 17.03
CA GLY A 152 -9.23 30.12 17.38
C GLY A 152 -8.14 31.19 17.24
N LEU A 153 -6.85 30.83 17.17
CA LEU A 153 -5.77 31.76 16.85
C LEU A 153 -5.73 32.13 15.36
N GLY A 154 -6.41 31.37 14.51
CA GLY A 154 -6.31 31.47 13.05
C GLY A 154 -4.92 31.15 12.52
N LEU A 155 -4.75 31.19 11.20
CA LEU A 155 -3.45 30.90 10.56
C LEU A 155 -2.37 31.93 10.97
N ARG A 156 -2.74 33.21 11.14
CA ARG A 156 -1.80 34.29 11.47
C ARG A 156 -1.26 34.14 12.89
N GLY A 157 -2.13 33.95 13.89
CA GLY A 157 -1.68 33.81 15.29
C GLY A 157 -0.77 32.61 15.47
N LYS A 158 -1.07 31.48 14.81
CA LYS A 158 -0.22 30.28 14.87
C LYS A 158 1.12 30.48 14.18
N LEU A 159 1.16 31.21 13.08
CA LEU A 159 2.40 31.58 12.42
C LEU A 159 3.26 32.47 13.33
N ASP A 160 2.65 33.45 14.01
CA ASP A 160 3.37 34.34 14.94
C ASP A 160 3.98 33.55 16.11
N ASP A 161 3.22 32.64 16.72
CA ASP A 161 3.70 31.81 17.82
C ASP A 161 4.85 30.90 17.37
N PHE A 162 4.75 30.32 16.18
CA PHE A 162 5.83 29.53 15.60
C PHE A 162 7.09 30.37 15.37
N LEU A 163 6.98 31.55 14.75
CA LEU A 163 8.13 32.43 14.51
C LEU A 163 8.80 32.86 15.82
N ARG A 164 8.02 33.23 16.84
CA ARG A 164 8.55 33.55 18.18
C ARG A 164 9.29 32.36 18.79
N SER A 165 8.79 31.14 18.62
CA SER A 165 9.45 29.93 19.11
C SER A 165 10.80 29.66 18.42
N GLU A 166 10.96 30.14 17.20
CA GLU A 166 12.21 30.11 16.42
C GLU A 166 13.07 31.37 16.62
N HIS A 167 12.74 32.24 17.59
CA HIS A 167 13.43 33.49 17.90
C HIS A 167 13.44 34.50 16.75
N VAL A 168 12.36 34.53 15.96
CA VAL A 168 12.15 35.45 14.84
C VAL A 168 10.98 36.38 15.14
N ASP A 169 11.12 37.67 14.84
CA ASP A 169 10.05 38.64 15.05
C ASP A 169 8.96 38.48 13.97
N PRO A 170 7.71 38.17 14.33
CA PRO A 170 6.63 38.10 13.36
C PRO A 170 6.40 39.39 12.57
N SER A 171 6.81 40.56 13.08
CA SER A 171 6.68 41.83 12.36
C SER A 171 7.53 41.91 11.11
N ASP A 172 8.59 41.10 11.01
CA ASP A 172 9.44 41.01 9.81
C ASP A 172 8.68 40.38 8.63
N TYR A 173 7.60 39.64 8.92
CA TYR A 173 6.80 38.89 7.95
C TYR A 173 5.30 39.24 8.05
N PRO A 174 4.91 40.49 7.76
CA PRO A 174 3.52 40.94 7.84
C PRO A 174 2.64 40.25 6.79
N HIS A 175 3.23 39.68 5.75
CA HIS A 175 2.55 38.99 4.67
C HIS A 175 3.02 37.53 4.58
N ALA A 176 2.07 36.61 4.47
CA ALA A 176 2.37 35.21 4.24
C ALA A 176 1.32 34.54 3.35
N TYR A 177 1.75 33.53 2.61
CA TYR A 177 0.89 32.76 1.70
C TYR A 177 1.10 31.26 1.93
N LEU A 178 0.03 30.57 2.31
CA LEU A 178 0.04 29.15 2.60
C LEU A 178 -0.39 28.38 1.35
N LEU A 179 0.49 27.50 0.86
CA LEU A 179 0.20 26.51 -0.16
C LEU A 179 0.09 25.13 0.47
N THR A 180 -1.08 24.49 0.35
CA THR A 180 -1.38 23.28 1.09
C THR A 180 -2.42 22.39 0.42
N ALA A 181 -2.55 21.15 0.86
CA ALA A 181 -3.74 20.34 0.62
C ALA A 181 -4.82 20.70 1.65
N ALA A 182 -5.88 21.36 1.19
CA ALA A 182 -7.00 21.74 2.03
C ALA A 182 -7.86 20.52 2.40
N ARG A 183 -8.69 20.66 3.45
CA ARG A 183 -9.73 19.70 3.76
C ARG A 183 -10.72 19.60 2.62
N PHE A 184 -11.14 18.40 2.26
CA PHE A 184 -12.26 18.18 1.35
C PHE A 184 -13.41 17.53 2.11
N LEU A 185 -14.55 18.22 2.21
CA LEU A 185 -15.71 17.78 3.00
C LEU A 185 -15.37 17.35 4.44
N GLY A 186 -14.47 18.10 5.09
CA GLY A 186 -14.04 17.86 6.47
C GLY A 186 -12.89 16.88 6.65
N TYR A 187 -12.48 16.15 5.61
CA TYR A 187 -11.33 15.23 5.66
C TYR A 187 -10.03 15.94 5.28
N HIS A 188 -8.96 15.74 6.07
CA HIS A 188 -7.65 16.34 5.84
C HIS A 188 -6.57 15.27 5.65
N PHE A 189 -5.85 15.32 4.52
CA PHE A 189 -4.64 14.52 4.34
C PHE A 189 -3.56 15.30 3.61
N ASN A 190 -2.52 15.64 4.36
CA ASN A 190 -1.59 16.68 3.95
C ASN A 190 -0.16 16.31 4.38
N PRO A 191 0.67 15.81 3.44
CA PRO A 191 2.04 15.38 3.74
C PRO A 191 2.98 16.56 3.95
N VAL A 192 2.70 17.68 3.29
CA VAL A 192 3.58 18.85 3.28
C VAL A 192 2.79 20.10 2.97
N SER A 193 3.03 21.15 3.76
CA SER A 193 2.56 22.50 3.50
C SER A 193 3.72 23.46 3.38
N PHE A 194 3.55 24.48 2.54
CA PHE A 194 4.57 25.48 2.28
C PHE A 194 4.03 26.85 2.65
N TRP A 195 4.64 27.47 3.64
CA TRP A 195 4.33 28.84 4.03
C TRP A 195 5.39 29.75 3.41
N PHE A 196 4.99 30.65 2.51
CA PHE A 196 5.89 31.65 1.94
C PHE A 196 5.74 32.94 2.73
N LEU A 197 6.86 33.46 3.27
CA LEU A 197 6.90 34.60 4.16
C LEU A 197 7.53 35.80 3.46
N TYR A 198 6.81 36.92 3.48
CA TYR A 198 7.14 38.12 2.73
C TYR A 198 7.32 39.30 3.69
N THR A 199 8.30 40.16 3.37
CA THR A 199 8.55 41.40 4.11
C THR A 199 7.44 42.43 3.90
N ALA A 200 7.51 43.58 4.57
CA ALA A 200 6.56 44.68 4.39
C ALA A 200 6.57 45.21 2.93
N GLU A 201 7.72 45.15 2.27
CA GLU A 201 7.91 45.52 0.87
C GLU A 201 7.41 44.43 -0.11
N LYS A 202 6.88 43.31 0.41
CA LYS A 202 6.36 42.17 -0.37
C LYS A 202 7.43 41.43 -1.16
N HIS A 203 8.62 41.30 -0.58
CA HIS A 203 9.69 40.43 -1.11
C HIS A 203 9.70 39.11 -0.36
N LEU A 204 9.78 37.99 -1.08
CA LEU A 204 9.97 36.67 -0.46
C LEU A 204 11.30 36.66 0.30
N SER A 205 11.25 36.42 1.60
CA SER A 205 12.42 36.44 2.49
C SER A 205 12.63 35.11 3.23
N ALA A 206 11.56 34.38 3.53
CA ALA A 206 11.66 33.06 4.15
C ALA A 206 10.53 32.12 3.72
N MET A 207 10.69 30.84 4.01
CA MET A 207 9.61 29.85 3.91
C MET A 207 9.61 28.90 5.11
N ILE A 208 8.43 28.38 5.45
CA ILE A 208 8.31 27.23 6.36
C ILE A 208 7.89 26.02 5.54
N LEU A 209 8.72 24.99 5.60
CA LEU A 209 8.39 23.67 5.10
C LEU A 209 7.78 22.84 6.24
N GLU A 210 6.46 22.75 6.28
CA GLU A 210 5.74 21.95 7.28
C GLU A 210 5.59 20.52 6.77
N VAL A 211 6.43 19.60 7.27
CA VAL A 211 6.38 18.19 6.89
C VAL A 211 5.59 17.40 7.91
N ASN A 212 4.59 16.66 7.45
CA ASN A 212 3.80 15.75 8.26
C ASN A 212 4.20 14.31 7.92
N ASN A 213 4.27 13.45 8.92
CA ASN A 213 4.39 12.02 8.69
C ASN A 213 3.06 11.30 8.96
N THR A 214 3.04 10.03 8.59
CA THR A 214 1.88 9.14 8.71
C THR A 214 1.62 8.68 10.14
N PHE A 215 2.58 8.86 11.05
CA PHE A 215 2.45 8.64 12.49
C PHE A 215 1.80 9.82 13.22
N GLY A 216 1.37 10.85 12.48
CA GLY A 216 0.73 12.03 13.03
C GLY A 216 1.69 13.04 13.64
N GLU A 217 3.00 12.82 13.55
CA GLU A 217 4.04 13.78 13.93
C GLU A 217 4.19 14.85 12.84
N ARG A 218 4.71 16.01 13.25
CA ARG A 218 4.91 17.16 12.39
C ARG A 218 6.25 17.81 12.69
N ARG A 219 6.92 18.25 11.63
CA ARG A 219 8.15 19.02 11.73
C ARG A 219 8.11 20.20 10.77
N PRO A 220 7.89 21.43 11.27
CA PRO A 220 8.10 22.64 10.50
C PRO A 220 9.60 22.97 10.42
N TYR A 221 10.08 23.31 9.23
CA TYR A 221 11.44 23.79 9.00
C TYR A 221 11.39 25.23 8.50
N LEU A 222 11.88 26.18 9.29
CA LEU A 222 12.04 27.56 8.87
C LEU A 222 13.32 27.70 8.04
N VAL A 223 13.21 28.30 6.86
CA VAL A 223 14.28 28.44 5.89
C VAL A 223 14.31 29.86 5.35
N PHE A 224 15.46 30.51 5.47
CA PHE A 224 15.67 31.86 4.93
C PHE A 224 16.15 31.83 3.48
N ARG A 225 15.71 32.80 2.70
CA ARG A 225 16.20 33.04 1.34
C ARG A 225 17.62 33.60 1.42
N ASN A 226 18.49 33.16 0.51
CA ASN A 226 19.79 33.79 0.32
C ASN A 226 19.62 34.98 -0.63
N GLU A 227 20.12 36.17 -0.25
CA GLU A 227 20.03 37.41 -1.03
C GLU A 227 20.63 37.30 -2.44
N GLN A 228 21.53 36.34 -2.69
CA GLN A 228 22.18 36.13 -3.98
C GLN A 228 21.32 35.40 -5.03
N HIS A 229 20.16 34.86 -4.64
CA HIS A 229 19.30 34.10 -5.53
C HIS A 229 17.83 34.54 -5.43
N ASP A 230 17.13 34.48 -6.56
CA ASP A 230 15.68 34.75 -6.60
C ASP A 230 14.86 33.64 -5.92
N ASP A 231 15.39 32.41 -5.92
CA ASP A 231 14.75 31.24 -5.31
C ASP A 231 15.29 30.96 -3.90
N ILE A 232 14.43 30.35 -3.07
CA ILE A 232 14.88 29.78 -1.79
C ILE A 232 15.66 28.50 -2.08
N LYS A 233 16.91 28.44 -1.61
CA LYS A 233 17.77 27.26 -1.63
C LYS A 233 18.41 27.06 -0.27
N ALA A 234 18.08 25.95 0.39
CA ALA A 234 18.66 25.63 1.68
C ALA A 234 18.89 24.15 1.87
N SER A 235 19.77 23.82 2.80
CA SER A 235 20.11 22.46 3.17
C SER A 235 20.28 22.34 4.67
N TRP A 236 19.71 21.31 5.28
CA TRP A 236 19.83 21.04 6.71
C TRP A 236 19.93 19.54 7.00
N PRO A 237 20.50 19.14 8.16
CA PRO A 237 20.52 17.74 8.58
C PRO A 237 19.11 17.18 8.70
N LYS A 238 18.92 15.93 8.26
CA LYS A 238 17.66 15.23 8.46
C LYS A 238 17.54 14.80 9.92
N ASP A 239 16.47 15.22 10.57
CA ASP A 239 16.14 14.90 11.97
C ASP A 239 14.75 14.25 12.12
N PHE A 240 13.96 14.22 11.04
CA PHE A 240 12.57 13.75 11.03
C PHE A 240 12.37 12.49 10.18
N HIS A 241 11.54 11.56 10.65
CA HIS A 241 11.13 10.39 9.86
C HIS A 241 9.88 10.71 9.03
N VAL A 242 10.11 10.93 7.74
CA VAL A 242 9.01 10.94 6.75
C VAL A 242 8.62 9.51 6.34
N SER A 243 9.50 8.53 6.58
CA SER A 243 9.24 7.10 6.35
C SER A 243 10.11 6.26 7.30
N PRO A 244 9.57 5.19 7.91
CA PRO A 244 10.31 4.32 8.83
C PRO A 244 11.45 3.57 8.12
N PHE A 245 11.34 3.35 6.81
CA PHE A 245 12.33 2.64 6.00
C PHE A 245 13.52 3.50 5.56
N ASN A 246 13.49 4.80 5.85
CA ASN A 246 14.59 5.71 5.57
C ASN A 246 15.28 6.16 6.85
N SER A 247 16.56 5.79 6.99
CA SER A 247 17.44 6.28 8.06
C SER A 247 17.33 7.79 8.27
N ARG A 248 17.42 8.24 9.53
CA ARG A 248 17.51 9.67 9.88
C ARG A 248 18.81 10.31 9.39
N HIS A 249 19.86 9.52 9.14
CA HIS A 249 21.14 10.06 8.69
C HIS A 249 21.07 10.60 7.26
N GLY A 250 21.51 11.84 7.07
CA GLY A 250 21.53 12.52 5.78
C GLY A 250 21.17 13.99 5.92
N SER A 251 20.82 14.61 4.79
CA SER A 251 20.36 15.99 4.74
C SER A 251 19.21 16.16 3.76
N TYR A 252 18.34 17.11 4.06
CA TYR A 252 17.36 17.62 3.10
C TYR A 252 17.95 18.84 2.40
N THR A 253 17.66 18.98 1.11
CA THR A 253 17.89 20.21 0.36
C THR A 253 16.57 20.61 -0.29
N VAL A 254 16.13 21.85 -0.09
CA VAL A 254 14.95 22.41 -0.76
C VAL A 254 15.39 23.42 -1.81
N THR A 255 14.63 23.48 -2.89
CA THR A 255 14.66 24.57 -3.87
C THR A 255 13.22 24.96 -4.15
N ALA A 256 12.86 26.22 -3.94
CA ALA A 256 11.50 26.71 -4.13
C ALA A 256 11.53 28.08 -4.82
N SER A 257 10.74 28.22 -5.89
CA SER A 257 10.53 29.50 -6.56
C SER A 257 9.48 30.34 -5.84
N ASP A 258 9.54 31.67 -5.98
CA ASP A 258 8.51 32.56 -5.45
C ASP A 258 7.19 32.41 -6.23
N PRO A 259 6.11 31.88 -5.62
CA PRO A 259 4.87 31.62 -6.32
C PRO A 259 4.08 32.89 -6.67
N LEU A 260 4.38 34.02 -6.04
CA LEU A 260 3.68 35.29 -6.22
C LEU A 260 4.54 36.37 -6.88
N GLY A 261 5.86 36.19 -6.84
CA GLY A 261 6.85 37.14 -7.33
C GLY A 261 6.87 38.46 -6.52
N PRO A 262 7.73 39.40 -6.94
CA PRO A 262 7.82 40.72 -6.31
C PRO A 262 6.46 41.43 -6.30
N GLY A 263 6.12 42.06 -5.19
CA GLY A 263 4.86 42.81 -5.03
C GLY A 263 3.64 41.93 -4.72
N MET A 264 3.76 40.61 -4.84
CA MET A 264 2.68 39.64 -4.66
C MET A 264 1.48 39.83 -5.63
N ASP A 265 1.72 40.45 -6.78
CA ASP A 265 0.66 40.93 -7.70
C ASP A 265 -0.06 39.83 -8.49
N GLY A 266 0.50 38.61 -8.58
CA GLY A 266 -0.05 37.53 -9.40
C GLY A 266 0.61 36.18 -9.17
N PHE A 267 -0.08 35.08 -9.47
CA PHE A 267 0.54 33.75 -9.37
C PHE A 267 1.49 33.52 -10.55
N ARG A 268 2.76 33.20 -10.30
CA ARG A 268 3.77 32.96 -11.35
C ARG A 268 4.09 31.48 -11.61
N GLY A 269 3.49 30.59 -10.83
CA GLY A 269 3.75 29.16 -10.87
C GLY A 269 4.28 28.64 -9.54
N LEU A 270 3.99 27.37 -9.25
CA LEU A 270 4.58 26.66 -8.12
C LEU A 270 5.66 25.73 -8.66
N ASP A 271 6.85 25.78 -8.09
CA ASP A 271 7.88 24.76 -8.27
C ASP A 271 8.69 24.60 -6.99
N VAL A 272 8.49 23.48 -6.31
CA VAL A 272 9.23 23.12 -5.11
C VAL A 272 9.83 21.74 -5.29
N SER A 273 11.14 21.66 -5.11
CA SER A 273 11.93 20.42 -5.18
C SER A 273 12.60 20.14 -3.84
N ILE A 274 12.29 19.00 -3.24
CA ILE A 274 12.92 18.50 -2.01
C ILE A 274 13.79 17.30 -2.38
N ARG A 275 15.07 17.38 -2.00
CA ARG A 275 16.05 16.31 -2.23
C ARG A 275 16.54 15.76 -0.92
N LEU A 276 16.45 14.45 -0.76
CA LEU A 276 17.07 13.73 0.34
C LEU A 276 18.45 13.22 -0.10
N ARG A 277 19.49 13.60 0.63
CA ARG A 277 20.85 13.10 0.48
C ARG A 277 21.18 12.13 1.60
N SER A 278 21.94 11.08 1.27
CA SER A 278 22.53 10.17 2.25
C SER A 278 23.65 10.84 3.05
N SER A 279 24.05 10.23 4.16
CA SER A 279 25.25 10.63 4.92
C SER A 279 26.55 10.65 4.09
N LYS A 280 26.60 9.90 2.99
CA LYS A 280 27.72 9.90 2.01
C LYS A 280 27.53 10.94 0.89
N GLY A 281 26.62 11.90 1.04
CA GLY A 281 26.36 12.98 0.08
C GLY A 281 25.59 12.59 -1.19
N ARG A 282 25.34 11.30 -1.42
CA ARG A 282 24.60 10.80 -2.61
C ARG A 282 23.11 11.12 -2.53
N ALA A 283 22.52 11.62 -3.62
CA ALA A 283 21.09 11.84 -3.73
C ALA A 283 20.34 10.49 -3.68
N LYS A 284 19.38 10.38 -2.75
CA LYS A 284 18.57 9.18 -2.53
C LYS A 284 17.18 9.32 -3.11
N LEU A 285 16.52 10.44 -2.85
CA LEU A 285 15.15 10.70 -3.24
C LEU A 285 15.00 12.15 -3.67
N VAL A 286 14.24 12.37 -4.73
CA VAL A 286 13.83 13.68 -5.22
C VAL A 286 12.31 13.69 -5.26
N ALA A 287 11.69 14.61 -4.54
CA ALA A 287 10.27 14.91 -4.64
C ALA A 287 10.12 16.30 -5.23
N ARG A 288 9.31 16.45 -6.28
CA ARG A 288 9.01 17.76 -6.88
C ARG A 288 7.51 17.96 -6.96
N LEU A 289 7.05 19.13 -6.57
CA LEU A 289 5.67 19.59 -6.71
C LEU A 289 5.70 20.83 -7.60
N PHE A 290 5.01 20.78 -8.73
CA PHE A 290 4.95 21.91 -9.66
C PHE A 290 3.54 22.09 -10.24
N SER A 291 3.17 23.33 -10.57
CA SER A 291 1.87 23.64 -11.20
C SER A 291 1.83 23.24 -12.68
N GLU A 292 0.75 22.58 -13.12
CA GLU A 292 0.56 22.17 -14.54
C GLU A 292 -0.21 23.22 -15.37
N GLY A 293 -0.45 24.42 -14.83
CA GLY A 293 -1.12 25.52 -15.53
C GLY A 293 -1.37 26.73 -14.63
N ASP A 294 -2.26 27.61 -15.07
CA ASP A 294 -2.62 28.82 -14.34
C ASP A 294 -3.40 28.50 -13.06
N ALA A 295 -3.16 29.29 -12.02
CA ALA A 295 -3.95 29.21 -10.80
C ALA A 295 -5.35 29.79 -11.02
N ILE A 296 -6.35 29.07 -10.52
CA ILE A 296 -7.76 29.40 -10.69
C ILE A 296 -8.21 30.24 -9.49
N ASP A 297 -8.73 31.45 -9.76
CA ASP A 297 -9.40 32.27 -8.75
C ASP A 297 -10.81 31.74 -8.49
N ALA A 298 -11.00 31.11 -7.33
CA ALA A 298 -12.27 30.51 -6.95
C ALA A 298 -13.43 31.52 -6.90
N SER A 299 -13.14 32.80 -6.62
CA SER A 299 -14.16 33.85 -6.55
C SER A 299 -14.75 34.24 -7.91
N LEU A 300 -13.99 34.03 -8.99
CA LEU A 300 -14.38 34.38 -10.36
C LEU A 300 -15.02 33.22 -11.13
N MET A 301 -15.06 32.02 -10.55
CA MET A 301 -15.64 30.86 -11.21
C MET A 301 -17.15 31.02 -11.37
N SER A 302 -17.65 30.87 -12.61
CA SER A 302 -19.08 30.69 -12.88
C SER A 302 -19.61 29.37 -12.31
N ALA A 303 -20.93 29.23 -12.14
CA ALA A 303 -21.53 27.99 -11.65
C ALA A 303 -21.15 26.76 -12.50
N ARG A 304 -21.06 26.93 -13.84
CA ARG A 304 -20.63 25.86 -14.75
C ARG A 304 -19.16 25.47 -14.53
N GLN A 305 -18.28 26.45 -14.33
CA GLN A 305 -16.86 26.18 -14.04
C GLN A 305 -16.69 25.52 -12.67
N ARG A 306 -17.45 25.94 -11.65
CA ARG A 306 -17.46 25.30 -10.33
C ARG A 306 -17.87 23.83 -10.43
N PHE A 307 -18.98 23.56 -11.11
CA PHE A 307 -19.45 22.20 -11.32
C PHE A 307 -18.42 21.36 -12.08
N GLY A 308 -17.90 21.85 -13.21
CA GLY A 308 -16.88 21.15 -13.98
C GLY A 308 -15.60 20.87 -13.19
N PHE A 309 -15.14 21.84 -12.40
CA PHE A 309 -13.98 21.68 -11.53
C PHE A 309 -14.24 20.62 -10.45
N LEU A 310 -15.40 20.70 -9.78
CA LEU A 310 -15.78 19.71 -8.79
C LEU A 310 -15.90 18.33 -9.42
N VAL A 311 -16.53 18.13 -10.58
CA VAL A 311 -16.53 16.81 -11.22
C VAL A 311 -15.11 16.32 -11.54
N ALA A 312 -14.23 17.21 -11.98
CA ALA A 312 -12.85 16.88 -12.34
C ALA A 312 -11.91 16.64 -11.15
N TRP A 313 -12.22 17.15 -9.96
CA TRP A 313 -11.34 17.10 -8.78
C TRP A 313 -11.99 16.52 -7.52
N CYS A 314 -13.31 16.37 -7.49
CA CYS A 314 -14.03 15.73 -6.40
C CYS A 314 -13.60 14.28 -6.29
N TRP A 315 -13.37 13.58 -7.40
CA TRP A 315 -12.87 12.21 -7.34
C TRP A 315 -11.45 12.16 -6.80
N VAL A 316 -10.60 13.19 -6.97
CA VAL A 316 -9.27 13.21 -6.32
C VAL A 316 -9.44 13.27 -4.81
N GLY A 317 -10.32 14.15 -4.30
CA GLY A 317 -10.70 14.24 -2.88
C GLY A 317 -11.48 13.01 -2.35
N PHE A 318 -12.34 12.42 -3.16
CA PHE A 318 -13.22 11.29 -2.85
C PHE A 318 -12.55 9.92 -3.09
N VAL A 319 -11.45 9.87 -3.82
CA VAL A 319 -10.49 8.75 -3.86
C VAL A 319 -9.45 8.91 -2.76
N THR A 320 -9.35 10.10 -2.15
CA THR A 320 -8.75 10.24 -0.82
C THR A 320 -9.67 9.74 0.31
N PHE A 321 -10.99 9.62 0.06
CA PHE A 321 -12.04 9.29 1.03
C PHE A 321 -12.21 7.80 1.44
N PRO A 322 -12.06 6.75 0.61
CA PRO A 322 -12.35 5.38 1.01
C PRO A 322 -11.06 4.70 1.50
N ARG A 323 -10.36 5.36 2.43
CA ARG A 323 -9.07 4.91 2.96
C ARG A 323 -9.03 4.71 4.48
N ILE A 324 -10.06 5.05 5.26
CA ILE A 324 -10.00 4.88 6.73
C ILE A 324 -11.32 4.42 7.36
N SER A 325 -12.50 4.81 6.85
CA SER A 325 -13.75 4.69 7.61
C SER A 325 -14.39 3.30 7.75
N LEU A 326 -13.67 2.20 7.51
CA LEU A 326 -14.20 0.84 7.67
C LEU A 326 -13.40 -0.04 8.61
N VAL A 327 -12.51 0.52 9.43
CA VAL A 327 -11.84 -0.32 10.43
C VAL A 327 -11.86 0.33 11.80
N GLU A 328 -12.62 -0.28 12.70
CA GLU A 328 -12.47 -0.17 14.14
C GLU A 328 -10.98 -0.17 14.50
N GLU A 329 -10.48 0.92 15.10
CA GLU A 329 -9.13 1.00 15.64
C GLU A 329 -9.02 0.08 16.87
N LYS A 330 -8.78 -1.21 16.63
CA LYS A 330 -8.30 -2.14 17.65
C LYS A 330 -6.78 -2.10 17.68
N GLY A 331 -6.22 -1.95 18.87
CA GLY A 331 -4.79 -1.95 19.09
C GLY A 331 -4.13 -3.31 18.84
N VAL A 332 -3.02 -3.34 18.08
CA VAL A 332 -2.30 -4.57 17.70
C VAL A 332 -0.87 -4.56 18.24
N SER A 333 -0.52 -5.52 19.08
CA SER A 333 0.83 -5.71 19.60
C SER A 333 1.62 -6.70 18.74
N VAL A 334 2.80 -6.30 18.24
CA VAL A 334 3.65 -7.15 17.38
C VAL A 334 4.90 -7.61 18.14
N ARG A 335 5.07 -8.91 18.30
CA ARG A 335 6.29 -9.52 18.85
C ARG A 335 7.20 -9.95 17.71
N TYR A 336 8.39 -9.37 17.64
CA TYR A 336 9.36 -9.67 16.58
C TYR A 336 10.48 -10.59 17.10
N ILE A 337 10.76 -11.66 16.38
CA ILE A 337 11.82 -12.62 16.71
C ILE A 337 12.82 -12.69 15.55
N PRO A 338 14.06 -12.19 15.72
CA PRO A 338 15.06 -12.18 14.67
C PRO A 338 15.69 -13.56 14.44
N SER A 339 16.22 -13.76 13.23
CA SER A 339 17.00 -14.96 12.91
C SER A 339 18.48 -14.71 13.18
N GLY A 340 18.99 -15.16 14.33
CA GLY A 340 20.42 -15.46 14.54
C GLY A 340 21.41 -14.28 14.49
N VAL A 341 20.97 -13.02 14.50
CA VAL A 341 21.86 -11.84 14.46
C VAL A 341 21.70 -10.94 15.70
N VAL A 342 20.67 -11.14 16.53
CA VAL A 342 20.42 -10.35 17.73
C VAL A 342 20.02 -11.29 18.87
N ASP A 343 20.65 -11.15 20.03
CA ASP A 343 20.31 -11.92 21.23
C ASP A 343 18.92 -11.48 21.76
N GLY A 344 17.93 -12.37 21.60
CA GLY A 344 16.62 -12.27 22.25
C GLY A 344 15.46 -11.74 21.36
N PRO A 345 14.20 -12.12 21.69
CA PRO A 345 13.02 -11.57 21.03
C PRO A 345 12.83 -10.08 21.38
N ALA A 346 12.57 -9.24 20.38
CA ALA A 346 12.23 -7.82 20.57
C ALA A 346 10.71 -7.64 20.49
N SER A 347 10.09 -7.18 21.58
CA SER A 347 8.65 -6.91 21.64
C SER A 347 8.38 -5.44 21.28
N TYR A 348 7.57 -5.20 20.25
CA TYR A 348 7.13 -3.85 19.85
C TYR A 348 5.60 -3.76 19.99
N THR A 349 5.14 -3.21 21.09
CA THR A 349 3.70 -2.94 21.27
C THR A 349 3.31 -1.70 20.48
N TRP A 350 2.33 -1.83 19.60
CA TRP A 350 1.71 -0.71 18.91
C TRP A 350 0.31 -0.46 19.46
N THR A 351 0.10 0.76 19.95
CA THR A 351 -1.13 1.59 19.96
C THR A 351 -1.45 2.26 21.29
N ALA A 352 -2.12 3.41 21.15
CA ALA A 352 -2.74 4.18 22.20
C ALA A 352 -3.96 3.45 22.78
N ASN A 353 -4.04 3.51 24.10
CA ASN A 353 -5.17 3.33 25.02
C ASN A 353 -5.80 1.95 25.24
N GLU A 354 -5.81 0.98 24.31
CA GLU A 354 -6.21 -0.43 24.65
C GLU A 354 -5.75 -1.45 23.58
N VAL A 355 -4.92 -2.42 23.98
CA VAL A 355 -4.38 -3.48 23.10
C VAL A 355 -5.33 -4.68 23.12
N VAL A 356 -5.83 -5.10 21.94
CA VAL A 356 -6.83 -6.18 21.81
C VAL A 356 -6.26 -7.40 21.08
N GLU A 357 -5.26 -7.24 20.21
CA GLU A 357 -4.78 -8.29 19.30
C GLU A 357 -3.24 -8.45 19.36
N HIS A 358 -2.75 -9.69 19.39
CA HIS A 358 -1.30 -10.02 19.44
C HIS A 358 -0.87 -10.79 18.19
N VAL A 359 0.26 -10.39 17.60
CA VAL A 359 0.86 -11.05 16.43
C VAL A 359 2.37 -11.27 16.67
N GLU A 360 2.85 -12.50 16.51
CA GLU A 360 4.27 -12.86 16.53
C GLU A 360 4.80 -13.02 15.10
N VAL A 361 5.83 -12.23 14.76
CA VAL A 361 6.58 -12.32 13.50
C VAL A 361 7.95 -12.88 13.80
N ARG A 362 8.23 -14.08 13.29
CA ARG A 362 9.52 -14.77 13.46
C ARG A 362 10.25 -14.85 12.14
N VAL A 363 11.45 -14.28 12.08
CA VAL A 363 12.35 -14.49 10.96
C VAL A 363 12.97 -15.89 11.12
N LEU A 364 12.75 -16.75 10.13
CA LEU A 364 13.20 -18.15 10.17
C LEU A 364 14.64 -18.31 9.66
N THR A 365 15.09 -17.41 8.79
CA THR A 365 16.44 -17.47 8.21
C THR A 365 17.06 -16.07 8.05
N PRO A 366 18.39 -15.91 8.17
CA PRO A 366 19.05 -14.61 7.96
C PRO A 366 18.92 -14.09 6.52
N VAL A 367 18.58 -14.97 5.57
CA VAL A 367 18.36 -14.63 4.16
C VAL A 367 17.16 -13.68 3.98
N PHE A 368 16.20 -13.69 4.90
CA PHE A 368 15.11 -12.70 4.90
C PHE A 368 15.64 -11.28 4.84
N TYR A 369 16.65 -10.93 5.65
CA TYR A 369 17.13 -9.54 5.75
C TYR A 369 17.69 -9.01 4.43
N SER A 370 18.41 -9.85 3.67
CA SER A 370 19.00 -9.47 2.39
C SER A 370 17.98 -9.44 1.26
N ARG A 371 16.92 -10.25 1.32
CA ARG A 371 15.82 -10.24 0.35
C ARG A 371 14.84 -9.11 0.62
N PHE A 372 14.51 -8.88 1.88
CA PHE A 372 13.56 -7.87 2.34
C PHE A 372 13.93 -6.47 1.84
N VAL A 373 15.22 -6.09 1.87
CA VAL A 373 15.69 -4.81 1.32
C VAL A 373 15.53 -4.66 -0.20
N GLY A 374 15.25 -5.76 -0.91
CA GLY A 374 14.98 -5.78 -2.35
C GLY A 374 13.51 -5.57 -2.73
N TYR A 375 12.59 -5.68 -1.79
CA TYR A 375 11.16 -5.48 -2.05
C TYR A 375 10.78 -3.99 -2.02
N VAL A 376 9.83 -3.61 -2.87
CA VAL A 376 9.34 -2.24 -3.00
C VAL A 376 8.36 -1.90 -1.88
N ASP A 377 7.47 -2.85 -1.59
CA ASP A 377 6.44 -2.74 -0.57
C ASP A 377 6.73 -3.71 0.59
N SER A 378 6.65 -3.23 1.82
CA SER A 378 7.01 -4.03 3.00
C SER A 378 5.95 -5.07 3.37
N LEU A 379 4.67 -4.83 3.04
CA LEU A 379 3.62 -5.82 3.24
C LEU A 379 3.73 -6.93 2.19
N GLU A 380 3.95 -6.58 0.93
CA GLU A 380 4.29 -7.52 -0.14
C GLU A 380 5.54 -8.32 0.21
N ALA A 381 6.59 -7.67 0.73
CA ALA A 381 7.81 -8.33 1.15
C ALA A 381 7.53 -9.41 2.20
N VAL A 382 6.84 -9.05 3.28
CA VAL A 382 6.51 -10.01 4.35
C VAL A 382 5.59 -11.11 3.83
N LEU A 383 4.60 -10.79 3.00
CA LEU A 383 3.68 -11.78 2.44
C LEU A 383 4.38 -12.75 1.49
N VAL A 384 5.22 -12.26 0.57
CA VAL A 384 5.98 -13.09 -0.35
C VAL A 384 7.02 -13.91 0.41
N GLU A 385 7.71 -13.30 1.38
CA GLU A 385 8.70 -14.03 2.17
C GLU A 385 8.06 -15.08 3.10
N MET A 386 6.81 -14.87 3.54
CA MET A 386 6.02 -15.84 4.31
C MET A 386 5.42 -16.93 3.44
N THR A 387 4.79 -16.58 2.31
CA THR A 387 4.00 -17.52 1.48
C THR A 387 4.79 -18.20 0.36
N VAL A 388 5.83 -17.54 -0.16
CA VAL A 388 6.61 -18.02 -1.31
C VAL A 388 8.02 -18.44 -0.91
N SER A 389 8.73 -17.59 -0.16
CA SER A 389 10.13 -17.84 0.19
C SER A 389 10.32 -18.67 1.47
N GLY A 390 9.32 -18.71 2.36
CA GLY A 390 9.37 -19.42 3.63
C GLY A 390 10.46 -18.93 4.60
N THR A 391 10.86 -17.66 4.51
CA THR A 391 11.95 -17.09 5.31
C THR A 391 11.46 -16.35 6.56
N VAL A 392 10.14 -16.12 6.66
CA VAL A 392 9.43 -15.50 7.78
C VAL A 392 8.19 -16.31 8.11
N TRP A 393 7.89 -16.43 9.40
CA TRP A 393 6.67 -17.02 9.92
C TRP A 393 5.88 -15.98 10.71
N ILE A 394 4.55 -16.05 10.61
CA ILE A 394 3.62 -15.19 11.34
C ILE A 394 2.56 -16.10 11.95
N ASP A 395 2.31 -15.96 13.25
CA ASP A 395 1.36 -16.80 14.00
C ASP A 395 -0.09 -16.59 13.57
N ASN A 396 -0.48 -15.34 13.32
CA ASN A 396 -1.80 -14.96 12.86
C ASN A 396 -1.68 -14.07 11.60
N PRO A 397 -1.46 -14.68 10.42
CA PRO A 397 -1.24 -13.95 9.17
C PRO A 397 -2.42 -13.09 8.76
N GLN A 398 -3.64 -13.52 9.12
CA GLN A 398 -4.85 -12.80 8.78
C GLN A 398 -4.97 -11.52 9.61
N GLU A 399 -4.67 -11.57 10.91
CA GLU A 399 -4.61 -10.35 11.73
C GLU A 399 -3.42 -9.47 11.39
N TYR A 400 -2.27 -10.04 11.02
CA TYR A 400 -1.15 -9.26 10.48
C TYR A 400 -1.54 -8.52 9.20
N CYS A 401 -2.23 -9.20 8.28
CA CYS A 401 -2.75 -8.60 7.04
C CYS A 401 -3.84 -7.57 7.34
N ASN A 402 -4.73 -7.80 8.28
CA ASN A 402 -5.76 -6.84 8.68
C ASN A 402 -5.11 -5.61 9.31
N ALA A 403 -4.14 -5.77 10.21
CA ALA A 403 -3.37 -4.70 10.83
C ALA A 403 -2.55 -3.94 9.78
N ALA A 404 -1.89 -4.66 8.87
CA ALA A 404 -1.14 -4.06 7.79
C ALA A 404 -2.04 -3.38 6.77
N LEU A 405 -3.24 -3.90 6.46
CA LEU A 405 -4.25 -3.22 5.64
C LEU A 405 -4.79 -1.99 6.36
N ARG A 406 -5.05 -2.05 7.69
CA ARG A 406 -5.44 -0.89 8.51
C ARG A 406 -4.37 0.21 8.37
N LEU A 407 -3.10 -0.14 8.48
CA LEU A 407 -1.95 0.75 8.31
C LEU A 407 -1.73 1.18 6.84
N PHE A 408 -1.96 0.32 5.86
CA PHE A 408 -1.75 0.56 4.42
C PHE A 408 -2.89 1.35 3.79
N LEU A 409 -4.12 1.18 4.26
CA LEU A 409 -5.25 2.05 3.95
C LEU A 409 -5.03 3.43 4.57
N SER A 410 -4.37 3.52 5.75
CA SER A 410 -3.87 4.79 6.30
C SER A 410 -2.70 5.40 5.48
N GLU A 411 -1.97 4.60 4.68
CA GLU A 411 -0.84 5.01 3.84
C GLU A 411 -1.02 4.73 2.33
N ARG A 412 -1.66 5.68 1.62
CA ARG A 412 -1.50 5.99 0.17
C ARG A 412 -1.25 4.86 -0.85
N LEU A 413 -2.32 4.38 -1.51
CA LEU A 413 -2.33 3.98 -2.94
C LEU A 413 -3.64 4.37 -3.64
N LEU A 414 -3.57 4.94 -4.85
CA LEU A 414 -4.71 5.42 -5.64
C LEU A 414 -5.81 4.33 -5.69
N LEU A 415 -7.09 4.70 -5.78
CA LEU A 415 -8.17 3.70 -5.94
C LEU A 415 -7.86 2.74 -7.10
N VAL A 416 -7.15 3.19 -8.15
CA VAL A 416 -6.69 2.34 -9.26
C VAL A 416 -5.62 1.34 -8.84
N ASP A 417 -4.68 1.72 -7.97
CA ASP A 417 -3.68 0.80 -7.45
C ASP A 417 -4.24 -0.10 -6.35
N ALA A 418 -5.20 0.37 -5.54
CA ALA A 418 -5.95 -0.45 -4.60
C ALA A 418 -6.93 -1.37 -5.33
N ILE A 419 -7.49 -0.98 -6.48
CA ILE A 419 -8.27 -1.85 -7.38
C ILE A 419 -7.34 -2.79 -8.12
N LEU A 420 -6.15 -2.38 -8.55
CA LEU A 420 -5.15 -3.28 -9.13
C LEU A 420 -4.56 -4.19 -8.05
N LEU A 421 -4.45 -3.76 -6.79
CA LEU A 421 -4.02 -4.57 -5.65
C LEU A 421 -5.18 -5.38 -5.11
N LEU A 422 -6.44 -5.00 -5.23
CA LEU A 422 -7.62 -5.83 -4.95
C LEU A 422 -8.00 -6.69 -6.15
N ALA A 423 -7.52 -6.38 -7.35
CA ALA A 423 -7.58 -7.21 -8.54
C ALA A 423 -6.25 -7.91 -8.79
N ARG A 424 -5.24 -7.76 -7.92
CA ARG A 424 -4.01 -8.58 -7.87
C ARG A 424 -3.93 -9.36 -6.59
N ALA A 425 -4.45 -8.85 -5.47
CA ALA A 425 -4.77 -9.59 -4.25
C ALA A 425 -6.09 -10.29 -4.43
N GLY A 426 -7.07 -9.75 -5.17
CA GLY A 426 -8.26 -10.48 -5.62
C GLY A 426 -8.05 -11.27 -6.90
N LEU A 427 -7.08 -10.97 -7.78
CA LEU A 427 -6.60 -11.99 -8.74
C LEU A 427 -5.63 -12.94 -8.05
N ALA A 428 -4.95 -12.60 -6.96
CA ALA A 428 -4.21 -13.55 -6.11
C ALA A 428 -5.15 -14.33 -5.20
N PHE A 429 -6.33 -13.81 -4.83
CA PHE A 429 -7.41 -14.48 -4.09
C PHE A 429 -8.43 -15.10 -5.06
N LEU A 430 -8.42 -14.79 -6.35
CA LEU A 430 -9.14 -15.51 -7.41
C LEU A 430 -8.17 -16.46 -8.12
N THR A 431 -6.85 -16.35 -7.95
CA THR A 431 -5.89 -17.42 -8.28
C THR A 431 -5.51 -18.26 -7.06
N ALA A 432 -5.74 -17.78 -5.82
CA ALA A 432 -5.76 -18.58 -4.59
C ALA A 432 -7.17 -19.02 -4.17
N GLY A 433 -8.23 -18.38 -4.68
CA GLY A 433 -9.64 -18.71 -4.42
C GLY A 433 -10.47 -19.06 -5.68
N VAL A 434 -9.89 -19.03 -6.89
CA VAL A 434 -9.82 -20.33 -7.57
C VAL A 434 -8.95 -21.11 -6.63
N VAL A 435 -9.59 -22.03 -5.91
CA VAL A 435 -8.95 -23.19 -5.35
C VAL A 435 -7.98 -23.71 -6.44
N ARG A 436 -6.74 -23.21 -6.48
CA ARG A 436 -5.62 -24.13 -6.54
C ARG A 436 -5.87 -24.88 -5.27
N GLY A 437 -6.55 -26.02 -5.41
CA GLY A 437 -6.66 -26.96 -4.32
C GLY A 437 -5.30 -26.95 -3.69
N LEU A 438 -5.28 -26.83 -2.35
CA LEU A 438 -4.39 -27.68 -1.59
C LEU A 438 -4.19 -28.93 -2.44
N MET A 439 -3.04 -29.00 -3.13
CA MET A 439 -2.64 -30.21 -3.78
C MET A 439 -1.81 -30.84 -2.69
N PRO A 440 -2.43 -31.55 -1.73
CA PRO A 440 -1.67 -32.32 -0.76
C PRO A 440 -0.66 -33.12 -1.57
N LEU A 441 0.58 -33.23 -1.07
CA LEU A 441 1.58 -34.02 -1.75
C LEU A 441 1.02 -35.42 -1.97
N SER A 442 0.77 -35.77 -3.23
CA SER A 442 0.18 -37.04 -3.61
C SER A 442 1.14 -37.80 -4.49
N GLY A 443 1.01 -39.12 -4.42
CA GLY A 443 1.82 -40.01 -5.22
C GLY A 443 1.33 -41.44 -5.15
N HIS A 444 1.99 -42.27 -5.93
CA HIS A 444 1.63 -43.66 -6.07
C HIS A 444 2.85 -44.52 -6.42
N CYS A 445 2.80 -45.80 -6.09
CA CYS A 445 3.80 -46.77 -6.56
C CYS A 445 3.73 -46.97 -8.09
N LEU A 446 4.70 -47.69 -8.67
CA LEU A 446 4.75 -47.95 -10.10
C LEU A 446 3.48 -48.63 -10.64
N CYS A 447 2.92 -49.62 -9.93
CA CYS A 447 1.68 -50.30 -10.33
C CYS A 447 0.40 -49.59 -9.87
N LYS A 448 0.51 -48.46 -9.16
CA LYS A 448 -0.60 -47.68 -8.58
C LYS A 448 -1.42 -48.36 -7.47
N ALA A 449 -1.05 -49.58 -7.04
CA ALA A 449 -1.73 -50.28 -5.95
C ALA A 449 -1.58 -49.55 -4.59
N VAL A 450 -0.43 -48.94 -4.35
CA VAL A 450 -0.20 -48.05 -3.20
C VAL A 450 -0.36 -46.61 -3.65
N THR A 451 -1.16 -45.85 -2.91
CA THR A 451 -1.35 -44.40 -3.07
C THR A 451 -1.16 -43.71 -1.74
N TYR A 452 -0.73 -42.47 -1.75
CA TYR A 452 -0.56 -41.69 -0.52
C TYR A 452 -0.86 -40.21 -0.74
N LYS A 453 -1.23 -39.54 0.35
CA LYS A 453 -1.47 -38.10 0.40
C LYS A 453 -0.89 -37.52 1.70
N ALA A 454 -0.11 -36.45 1.61
CA ALA A 454 0.33 -35.67 2.76
C ALA A 454 -0.33 -34.29 2.76
N ASP A 455 -1.02 -33.95 3.84
CA ASP A 455 -1.77 -32.69 3.99
C ASP A 455 -0.85 -31.51 4.33
N VAL A 456 0.07 -31.20 3.42
CA VAL A 456 1.05 -30.12 3.53
C VAL A 456 1.16 -29.35 2.22
N ASP A 457 1.40 -28.05 2.33
CA ASP A 457 1.58 -27.16 1.18
C ASP A 457 2.89 -27.43 0.43
N ALA A 458 3.94 -27.81 1.18
CA ALA A 458 5.25 -28.16 0.67
C ALA A 458 5.97 -29.12 1.62
N PRO A 459 6.95 -29.91 1.13
CA PRO A 459 7.84 -30.67 1.99
C PRO A 459 8.61 -29.74 2.95
N LEU A 460 8.84 -30.18 4.18
CA LEU A 460 9.72 -29.50 5.15
C LEU A 460 11.15 -29.34 4.59
N MET A 461 11.58 -30.30 3.78
CA MET A 461 12.85 -30.30 3.08
C MET A 461 12.72 -31.21 1.86
N THR A 462 13.32 -30.79 0.73
CA THR A 462 13.54 -31.65 -0.43
C THR A 462 15.04 -31.75 -0.69
N GLY A 463 15.55 -32.96 -0.89
CA GLY A 463 16.99 -33.13 -1.07
C GLY A 463 17.40 -34.42 -1.74
N TYR A 464 18.70 -34.52 -2.00
CA TYR A 464 19.36 -35.73 -2.49
C TYR A 464 20.07 -36.41 -1.32
N ASP A 465 19.66 -37.63 -1.00
CA ASP A 465 20.37 -38.47 -0.05
C ASP A 465 21.29 -39.43 -0.79
N HIS A 466 22.58 -39.27 -0.53
CA HIS A 466 23.68 -40.01 -1.17
C HIS A 466 24.14 -41.22 -0.33
N CYS A 467 23.47 -41.61 0.75
CA CYS A 467 23.89 -42.77 1.52
C CYS A 467 23.77 -44.09 0.73
N ASP A 468 24.62 -45.08 1.05
CA ASP A 468 24.66 -46.38 0.35
C ASP A 468 23.29 -47.10 0.38
N ASP A 469 22.58 -47.04 1.50
CA ASP A 469 21.23 -47.59 1.61
C ASP A 469 20.24 -46.94 0.64
N CYS A 470 20.30 -45.62 0.47
CA CYS A 470 19.44 -44.89 -0.45
C CYS A 470 19.77 -45.20 -1.91
N GLN A 471 21.05 -45.37 -2.24
CA GLN A 471 21.49 -45.80 -3.58
C GLN A 471 21.01 -47.21 -3.89
N ARG A 472 21.21 -48.16 -2.97
CA ARG A 472 20.76 -49.56 -3.13
C ARG A 472 19.25 -49.68 -3.24
N GLN A 473 18.50 -48.90 -2.47
CA GLN A 473 17.05 -48.99 -2.47
C GLN A 473 16.43 -48.43 -3.76
N THR A 474 16.99 -47.36 -4.34
CA THR A 474 16.47 -46.77 -5.57
C THR A 474 17.10 -47.38 -6.83
N GLY A 475 18.25 -48.03 -6.72
CA GLY A 475 19.08 -48.42 -7.85
C GLY A 475 19.69 -47.22 -8.59
N SER A 476 19.66 -46.02 -7.99
CA SER A 476 20.14 -44.76 -8.57
C SER A 476 21.36 -44.24 -7.82
N THR A 477 22.00 -43.19 -8.34
CA THR A 477 23.16 -42.52 -7.74
C THR A 477 22.84 -41.83 -6.41
N TYR A 478 21.56 -41.53 -6.17
CA TYR A 478 21.03 -40.98 -4.92
C TYR A 478 19.51 -41.20 -4.83
N SER A 479 18.93 -40.94 -3.67
CA SER A 479 17.48 -40.87 -3.49
C SER A 479 17.02 -39.42 -3.44
N LEU A 480 16.10 -39.03 -4.33
CA LEU A 480 15.33 -37.79 -4.16
C LEU A 480 14.31 -38.00 -3.03
N VAL A 481 14.40 -37.19 -1.99
CA VAL A 481 13.59 -37.31 -0.77
C VAL A 481 12.81 -36.03 -0.48
N ALA A 482 11.63 -36.19 0.10
CA ALA A 482 10.77 -35.10 0.58
C ALA A 482 10.33 -35.40 2.03
N LEU A 483 10.74 -34.58 2.98
CA LEU A 483 10.33 -34.71 4.39
C LEU A 483 8.95 -34.11 4.60
N VAL A 484 8.06 -34.84 5.28
CA VAL A 484 6.75 -34.37 5.68
C VAL A 484 6.47 -34.75 7.15
N PRO A 485 5.60 -34.01 7.86
CA PRO A 485 5.12 -34.41 9.17
C PRO A 485 4.38 -35.74 9.08
N LYS A 486 4.76 -36.72 9.92
CA LYS A 486 4.18 -38.07 9.90
C LYS A 486 2.68 -38.05 10.18
N ALA A 487 2.25 -37.22 11.13
CA ALA A 487 0.84 -37.05 11.50
C ALA A 487 -0.05 -36.56 10.34
N LYS A 488 0.53 -35.99 9.28
CA LYS A 488 -0.19 -35.45 8.13
C LYS A 488 -0.19 -36.36 6.90
N LEU A 489 0.45 -37.53 6.97
CA LEU A 489 0.54 -38.47 5.85
C LEU A 489 -0.47 -39.62 6.01
N THR A 490 -1.23 -39.86 4.95
CA THR A 490 -2.06 -41.06 4.79
C THR A 490 -1.52 -41.92 3.66
N ILE A 491 -1.31 -43.21 3.90
CA ILE A 491 -0.88 -44.20 2.89
C ILE A 491 -1.93 -45.30 2.80
N ASN A 492 -2.37 -45.62 1.58
CA ASN A 492 -3.35 -46.66 1.28
C ASN A 492 -2.75 -47.70 0.34
N GLY A 493 -3.22 -48.94 0.46
CA GLY A 493 -2.82 -50.05 -0.41
C GLY A 493 -1.82 -51.02 0.23
N PRO A 494 -1.31 -51.98 -0.54
CA PRO A 494 -0.54 -53.09 -0.01
C PRO A 494 0.93 -52.68 0.21
N VAL A 495 1.22 -52.20 1.42
CA VAL A 495 2.55 -51.74 1.85
C VAL A 495 3.22 -52.81 2.70
N LYS A 496 4.47 -53.13 2.36
CA LYS A 496 5.37 -53.94 3.19
C LYS A 496 6.42 -53.04 3.85
N LYS A 497 6.81 -53.42 5.07
CA LYS A 497 7.80 -52.73 5.89
C LYS A 497 9.04 -53.61 6.04
N TRP A 498 10.22 -53.05 5.81
CA TRP A 498 11.50 -53.65 6.19
C TRP A 498 12.26 -52.70 7.10
N SER A 499 12.83 -53.20 8.18
CA SER A 499 13.54 -52.38 9.16
C SER A 499 15.02 -52.74 9.12
N GLY A 500 15.87 -51.71 9.18
CA GLY A 500 17.30 -51.86 9.38
C GLY A 500 17.82 -50.67 10.17
N LYS A 501 18.99 -50.82 10.80
CA LYS A 501 19.57 -49.76 11.61
C LYS A 501 20.22 -48.68 10.76
N GLY A 502 19.89 -47.43 11.05
CA GLY A 502 20.62 -46.28 10.52
C GLY A 502 21.94 -46.08 11.27
N SER A 503 22.75 -45.11 10.80
CA SER A 503 24.01 -44.71 11.45
C SER A 503 23.83 -44.15 12.86
N SER A 504 22.62 -43.71 13.23
CA SER A 504 22.24 -43.35 14.59
C SER A 504 22.09 -44.56 15.54
N GLY A 505 22.19 -45.79 15.02
CA GLY A 505 21.94 -47.03 15.76
C GLY A 505 20.46 -47.35 15.99
N LYS A 506 19.55 -46.42 15.66
CA LYS A 506 18.09 -46.59 15.73
C LYS A 506 17.54 -47.20 14.44
N GLU A 507 16.36 -47.80 14.52
CA GLU A 507 15.70 -48.41 13.36
C GLU A 507 15.25 -47.34 12.35
N VAL A 508 15.40 -47.66 11.07
CA VAL A 508 14.84 -46.92 9.95
C VAL A 508 13.95 -47.86 9.17
N HIS A 509 12.66 -47.59 9.24
CA HIS A 509 11.65 -48.41 8.60
C HIS A 509 11.44 -47.98 7.15
N ARG A 510 11.65 -48.90 6.21
CA ARG A 510 11.47 -48.71 4.77
C ARG A 510 10.13 -49.26 4.34
N LEU A 511 9.25 -48.40 3.85
CA LEU A 511 7.93 -48.73 3.35
C LEU A 511 7.98 -48.83 1.82
N PHE A 512 7.49 -49.93 1.27
CA PHE A 512 7.46 -50.17 -0.18
C PHE A 512 6.22 -50.96 -0.59
N CYS A 513 5.82 -50.85 -1.85
CA CYS A 513 4.68 -51.60 -2.38
C CYS A 513 5.03 -53.10 -2.46
N SER A 514 4.18 -53.98 -1.91
CA SER A 514 4.40 -55.43 -1.99
C SER A 514 4.26 -55.98 -3.41
N GLU A 515 3.51 -55.30 -4.27
CA GLU A 515 3.22 -55.77 -5.63
C GLU A 515 4.33 -55.44 -6.62
N CYS A 516 4.79 -54.18 -6.64
CA CYS A 516 5.77 -53.71 -7.62
C CYS A 516 7.13 -53.31 -7.02
N GLY A 517 7.30 -53.43 -5.71
CA GLY A 517 8.56 -53.12 -5.03
C GLY A 517 8.93 -51.63 -4.94
N SER A 518 8.10 -50.71 -5.46
CA SER A 518 8.44 -49.28 -5.44
C SER A 518 8.61 -48.76 -4.02
N PRO A 519 9.70 -48.02 -3.73
CA PRO A 519 9.94 -47.47 -2.41
C PRO A 519 9.01 -46.25 -2.20
N ILE A 520 8.32 -46.21 -1.07
CA ILE A 520 7.32 -45.18 -0.75
C ILE A 520 7.86 -44.19 0.26
N ALA A 521 8.37 -44.68 1.40
CA ALA A 521 8.83 -43.81 2.47
C ALA A 521 9.89 -44.44 3.38
N HIS A 522 10.63 -43.61 4.10
CA HIS A 522 11.37 -43.98 5.31
C HIS A 522 10.74 -43.37 6.54
N ASP A 523 10.58 -44.18 7.58
CA ASP A 523 10.07 -43.79 8.89
C ASP A 523 11.18 -44.06 9.94
N PRO A 524 12.00 -43.04 10.28
CA PRO A 524 13.14 -43.20 11.17
C PRO A 524 12.78 -42.99 12.65
N ASP A 525 13.12 -43.95 13.51
CA ASP A 525 12.91 -43.85 14.97
C ASP A 525 13.78 -42.77 15.64
N ALA A 526 14.79 -42.27 14.92
CA ALA A 526 15.61 -41.16 15.38
C ALA A 526 14.81 -39.85 15.48
N VAL A 527 13.82 -39.65 14.61
CA VAL A 527 12.99 -38.46 14.56
C VAL A 527 11.53 -38.89 14.28
N PRO A 528 10.77 -39.33 15.29
CA PRO A 528 9.49 -40.02 15.10
C PRO A 528 8.36 -39.15 14.54
N GLU A 529 8.52 -37.82 14.59
CA GLU A 529 7.55 -36.83 14.12
C GLU A 529 7.55 -36.65 12.58
N ILE A 530 8.60 -37.10 11.90
CA ILE A 530 8.78 -36.92 10.46
C ILE A 530 8.74 -38.25 9.73
N ILE A 531 8.34 -38.20 8.47
CA ILE A 531 8.47 -39.30 7.54
C ILE A 531 9.06 -38.79 6.22
N VAL A 532 9.95 -39.56 5.62
CA VAL A 532 10.71 -39.19 4.44
C VAL A 532 10.11 -39.89 3.23
N LEU A 533 9.31 -39.18 2.44
CA LEU A 533 8.75 -39.69 1.19
C LEU A 533 9.84 -39.84 0.13
N LYS A 534 9.72 -40.88 -0.67
CA LYS A 534 10.51 -41.06 -1.89
C LYS A 534 9.91 -40.17 -2.97
N ALA A 535 10.46 -38.98 -3.15
CA ALA A 535 9.85 -37.97 -4.02
C ALA A 535 9.79 -38.42 -5.49
N GLY A 536 10.54 -39.45 -5.90
CA GLY A 536 10.38 -40.10 -7.20
C GLY A 536 9.01 -40.75 -7.45
N THR A 537 8.24 -41.08 -6.41
CA THR A 537 6.88 -41.68 -6.53
C THR A 537 5.75 -40.65 -6.40
N LEU A 538 6.07 -39.37 -6.22
CA LEU A 538 5.08 -38.29 -6.27
C LEU A 538 4.47 -38.16 -7.67
N ASP A 539 3.28 -37.61 -7.76
CA ASP A 539 2.64 -37.33 -9.04
C ASP A 539 3.53 -36.40 -9.88
N LYS A 540 3.49 -36.57 -11.21
CA LYS A 540 4.43 -35.92 -12.14
C LYS A 540 4.39 -34.40 -11.99
N GLU A 541 3.20 -33.83 -11.86
CA GLU A 541 2.94 -32.39 -11.75
C GLU A 541 3.50 -31.78 -10.46
N ILE A 542 3.71 -32.61 -9.44
CA ILE A 542 4.33 -32.24 -8.16
C ILE A 542 5.85 -32.35 -8.29
N ARG A 543 6.35 -33.46 -8.84
CA ARG A 543 7.80 -33.71 -9.03
C ARG A 543 8.48 -32.60 -9.83
N GLU A 544 7.85 -32.14 -10.91
CA GLU A 544 8.39 -31.07 -11.77
C GLU A 544 8.52 -29.71 -11.05
N LYS A 545 7.83 -29.51 -9.92
CA LYS A 545 7.84 -28.26 -9.15
C LYS A 545 8.70 -28.34 -7.89
N LEU A 546 9.23 -29.52 -7.57
CA LEU A 546 10.12 -29.69 -6.43
C LEU A 546 11.36 -28.81 -6.61
N LYS A 547 11.84 -28.24 -5.50
CA LYS A 547 13.06 -27.43 -5.46
C LYS A 547 14.04 -28.05 -4.46
N PRO A 548 14.76 -29.12 -4.84
CA PRO A 548 15.80 -29.68 -3.99
C PRO A 548 16.87 -28.62 -3.72
N ASP A 549 17.14 -28.33 -2.45
CA ASP A 549 18.15 -27.36 -2.03
C ASP A 549 19.21 -27.98 -1.11
N THR A 550 19.03 -29.26 -0.75
CA THR A 550 19.82 -29.96 0.26
C THR A 550 20.42 -31.26 -0.26
N GLU A 551 21.71 -31.49 -0.03
CA GLU A 551 22.39 -32.77 -0.19
C GLU A 551 22.72 -33.36 1.19
N ILE A 552 22.30 -34.59 1.41
CA ILE A 552 22.52 -35.36 2.63
C ILE A 552 23.51 -36.48 2.34
N TRP A 553 24.40 -36.75 3.28
CA TRP A 553 25.39 -37.83 3.19
C TRP A 553 26.37 -37.68 2.02
N THR A 554 26.88 -36.48 1.76
CA THR A 554 27.80 -36.24 0.63
C THR A 554 29.09 -37.04 0.71
N ALA A 555 29.44 -37.64 1.87
CA ALA A 555 30.50 -38.64 1.96
C ALA A 555 30.26 -39.88 1.08
N GLY A 556 29.00 -40.24 0.81
CA GLY A 556 28.61 -41.34 -0.09
C GLY A 556 28.38 -40.91 -1.54
N LYS A 557 28.53 -39.62 -1.85
CA LYS A 557 28.28 -39.09 -3.19
C LYS A 557 29.30 -39.64 -4.19
N LEU A 558 28.80 -40.19 -5.28
CA LEU A 558 29.66 -40.77 -6.31
C LEU A 558 30.48 -39.68 -7.02
N PRO A 559 31.76 -39.94 -7.37
CA PRO A 559 32.65 -38.91 -7.92
C PRO A 559 32.18 -38.26 -9.22
N PHE A 560 31.33 -38.94 -10.00
CA PHE A 560 30.81 -38.43 -11.26
C PHE A 560 29.50 -37.62 -11.13
N CYS A 561 28.89 -37.57 -9.93
CA CYS A 561 27.72 -36.73 -9.69
C CYS A 561 28.14 -35.25 -9.60
N GLN A 562 27.61 -34.42 -10.51
CA GLN A 562 28.03 -33.04 -10.68
C GLN A 562 27.13 -32.02 -9.97
N GLU A 563 25.92 -32.43 -9.58
CA GLU A 563 24.94 -31.59 -8.91
C GLU A 563 25.55 -30.97 -7.65
N LYS A 564 25.30 -29.69 -7.36
CA LYS A 564 25.74 -29.05 -6.11
C LYS A 564 24.59 -28.22 -5.58
N LEU A 565 23.97 -28.66 -4.49
CA LEU A 565 22.88 -27.90 -3.87
C LEU A 565 23.40 -26.96 -2.79
N ALA A 566 22.58 -25.98 -2.42
CA ALA A 566 22.97 -24.89 -1.52
C ALA A 566 23.36 -25.37 -0.12
N LYS A 567 22.75 -26.46 0.36
CA LYS A 567 22.98 -27.03 1.69
C LYS A 567 23.56 -28.43 1.57
N ALA A 568 24.87 -28.60 1.69
CA ALA A 568 25.53 -29.89 1.57
C ALA A 568 26.04 -30.39 2.93
N PHE A 569 25.60 -31.56 3.37
CA PHE A 569 25.99 -32.19 4.62
C PHE A 569 26.77 -33.48 4.37
N THR A 570 27.95 -33.60 4.97
CA THR A 570 28.82 -34.79 4.83
C THR A 570 28.17 -36.07 5.38
N HIS A 571 27.39 -35.94 6.45
CA HIS A 571 26.63 -37.00 7.11
C HIS A 571 25.19 -36.53 7.40
N MET A 572 24.43 -37.25 8.23
CA MET A 572 23.12 -36.76 8.68
C MET A 572 23.28 -35.36 9.30
N PRO A 573 22.45 -34.37 8.92
CA PRO A 573 22.33 -33.14 9.68
C PRO A 573 21.94 -33.47 11.12
N GLN A 574 22.72 -32.98 12.09
CA GLN A 574 22.43 -33.16 13.52
C GLN A 574 21.38 -32.17 14.01
#